data_AF-A0A9D3YGN3-F1
#
_entry.id   AF-A0A9D3YGN3-F1
#
_cell.length_a   1.000
_cell.length_b   1.000
_cell.length_c   1.000
_cell.angle_alpha   90.00
_cell.angle_beta   90.00
_cell.angle_gamma   90.00
#
_symmetry.space_group_name_H-M   'P 1'
#
loop_
_entity.id
_entity.type
_entity.pdbx_description
1 polymer ?
#
loop_
_entity_poly.entity_id
_entity_poly.type
_entity_poly.pdbx_seq_one_letter_code
_entity_poly.pdbx_strand_id
1 'polypeptide(L)'
;MDIIDNIMITCRWVLFLVTPDYKINGFHNFQGGAVLMKELEENGNTHGRFVPLLTGGIKQTDIRRTWLKSIQPICFPDERFIETIVKLIKQFR
;
A
#
# COMPACT_ATOMS: atom_id res chain seq x y z
N MET A 1 4.23 -18.65 12.05
CA MET A 1 3.80 -17.64 11.06
C MET A 1 3.22 -16.48 11.83
N ASP A 2 3.72 -15.27 11.62
CA ASP A 2 3.24 -14.07 12.34
C ASP A 2 1.76 -13.81 12.00
N ILE A 3 0.99 -13.28 12.95
CA ILE A 3 -0.41 -12.89 12.73
C ILE A 3 -0.50 -11.91 11.57
N ILE A 4 0.46 -11.00 11.46
CA ILE A 4 0.50 -10.00 10.40
C ILE A 4 0.73 -10.67 9.04
N ASP A 5 1.67 -11.61 8.94
CA ASP A 5 1.89 -12.35 7.69
C ASP A 5 0.65 -13.12 7.24
N ASN A 6 -0.07 -13.73 8.19
CA ASN A 6 -1.31 -14.45 7.87
C ASN A 6 -2.42 -13.51 7.38
N ILE A 7 -2.58 -12.32 7.99
CA ILE A 7 -3.48 -11.28 7.52
C ILE A 7 -3.09 -10.84 6.10
N MET A 8 -1.80 -10.59 5.87
CA MET A 8 -1.28 -10.14 4.58
C MET A 8 -1.52 -11.15 3.46
N ILE A 9 -1.52 -12.45 3.76
CA ILE A 9 -1.77 -13.52 2.78
C ILE A 9 -3.26 -13.82 2.59
N THR A 10 -4.09 -13.67 3.61
CA THR A 10 -5.52 -14.00 3.53
C THR A 10 -6.39 -12.84 3.05
N CYS A 11 -5.96 -11.60 3.28
CA CYS A 11 -6.69 -10.42 2.83
C CYS A 11 -6.64 -10.28 1.31
N ARG A 12 -7.82 -10.05 0.71
CA ARG A 12 -7.98 -9.76 -0.73
C ARG A 12 -7.36 -8.44 -1.14
N TRP A 13 -7.30 -7.49 -0.21
CA TRP A 13 -6.60 -6.22 -0.36
C TRP A 13 -6.04 -5.79 0.99
N VAL A 14 -4.93 -5.07 0.94
CA VAL A 14 -4.25 -4.51 2.10
C VAL A 14 -4.05 -3.03 1.83
N LEU A 15 -4.76 -2.21 2.59
CA LEU A 15 -4.52 -0.77 2.62
C LEU A 15 -3.47 -0.50 3.69
N PHE A 16 -2.31 0.01 3.30
CA PHE A 16 -1.24 0.34 4.25
C PHE A 16 -0.93 1.83 4.26
N LEU A 17 -0.72 2.36 5.46
CA LEU A 17 -0.66 3.79 5.72
C LEU A 17 0.76 4.32 5.48
N VAL A 18 0.88 5.36 4.65
CA VAL A 18 2.14 6.05 4.34
C VAL A 18 2.04 7.47 4.89
N THR A 19 2.61 7.65 6.09
CA THR A 19 2.61 8.92 6.83
C THR A 19 3.93 9.68 6.64
N PRO A 20 4.01 10.98 6.97
CA PRO A 20 5.28 11.73 7.02
C PRO A 20 6.41 10.99 7.75
N ASP A 21 6.10 10.31 8.86
CA ASP A 21 7.06 9.50 9.62
C ASP A 21 7.60 8.30 8.83
N TYR A 22 6.84 7.79 7.86
CA TYR A 22 7.31 6.77 6.93
C TYR A 22 8.50 7.26 6.09
N LYS A 23 8.62 8.58 5.84
CA LYS A 23 9.81 9.16 5.19
C LYS A 23 11.06 9.08 6.07
N ILE A 24 10.88 9.13 7.39
CA ILE A 24 11.95 9.22 8.40
C ILE A 24 12.38 7.82 8.85
N ASN A 25 11.42 6.96 9.15
CA ASN A 25 11.64 5.62 9.72
C ASN A 25 11.70 4.51 8.66
N GLY A 26 11.23 4.78 7.45
CA GLY A 26 11.31 3.88 6.30
C GLY A 26 10.41 2.64 6.37
N PHE A 27 10.37 1.91 5.25
CA PHE A 27 9.60 0.67 5.09
C PHE A 27 10.08 -0.49 5.97
N HIS A 28 11.24 -0.37 6.63
CA HIS A 28 11.77 -1.42 7.51
C HIS A 28 10.86 -1.69 8.72
N ASN A 29 10.01 -0.73 9.09
CA ASN A 29 9.01 -0.87 10.14
C ASN A 29 7.63 -1.30 9.62
N PHE A 30 7.47 -1.52 8.30
CA PHE A 30 6.24 -2.06 7.77
C PHE A 30 6.18 -3.57 8.01
N GLN A 31 5.47 -3.96 9.06
CA GLN A 31 5.16 -5.34 9.34
C GLN A 31 4.34 -5.91 8.17
N GLY A 32 4.81 -7.02 7.57
CA GLY A 32 4.26 -7.56 6.32
C GLY A 32 4.96 -7.07 5.04
N GLY A 33 6.01 -6.24 5.15
CA GLY A 33 6.78 -5.78 3.99
C GLY A 33 7.48 -6.89 3.23
N ALA A 34 7.86 -7.98 3.89
CA ALA A 34 8.43 -9.16 3.25
C ALA A 34 7.41 -9.84 2.30
N VAL A 35 6.14 -9.92 2.69
CA VAL A 35 5.07 -10.50 1.86
C VAL A 35 4.83 -9.66 0.61
N LEU A 36 4.75 -8.33 0.77
CA LEU A 36 4.61 -7.40 -0.35
C LEU A 36 5.80 -7.47 -1.31
N MET A 37 7.04 -7.45 -0.79
CA MET A 37 8.24 -7.55 -1.62
C MET A 37 8.29 -8.88 -2.38
N LYS A 38 7.96 -9.98 -1.72
CA LYS A 38 7.87 -11.29 -2.35
C LYS A 38 6.84 -11.30 -3.49
N GLU A 39 5.66 -10.73 -3.27
CA GLU A 39 4.62 -10.68 -4.31
C GLU A 39 5.04 -9.83 -5.52
N LEU A 40 5.74 -8.71 -5.27
CA LEU A 40 6.34 -7.87 -6.31
C LEU A 40 7.47 -8.57 -7.07
N GLU A 41 8.32 -9.33 -6.37
CA GLU A 41 9.43 -10.07 -6.98
C GLU A 41 8.94 -11.25 -7.83
N GLU A 42 7.94 -11.99 -7.35
CA GLU A 42 7.39 -13.16 -8.04
C GLU A 42 6.49 -12.78 -9.22
N ASN A 43 5.74 -11.67 -9.14
CA ASN A 43 4.72 -11.33 -10.13
C ASN A 43 5.00 -10.03 -10.91
N GLY A 44 6.05 -9.28 -10.55
CA GLY A 44 6.36 -7.97 -11.13
C GLY A 44 5.35 -6.86 -10.79
N ASN A 45 4.26 -7.18 -10.08
CA ASN A 45 3.21 -6.27 -9.66
C ASN A 45 2.42 -6.87 -8.46
N THR A 46 1.51 -6.09 -7.88
CA THR A 46 0.66 -6.53 -6.74
C THR A 46 -0.79 -6.80 -7.14
N HIS A 47 -1.13 -6.76 -8.43
CA HIS A 47 -2.50 -6.88 -8.96
C HIS A 47 -3.53 -5.94 -8.29
N GLY A 48 -3.07 -4.82 -7.72
CA GLY A 48 -3.92 -3.90 -6.96
C GLY A 48 -4.31 -4.38 -5.56
N ARG A 49 -3.73 -5.49 -5.08
CA ARG A 49 -3.95 -6.03 -3.72
C ARG A 49 -3.40 -5.09 -2.65
N PHE A 50 -2.14 -4.68 -2.81
CA PHE A 50 -1.50 -3.76 -1.86
C PHE A 50 -1.67 -2.34 -2.34
N VAL A 51 -2.38 -1.54 -1.53
CA VAL A 51 -2.75 -0.17 -1.88
C VAL A 51 -2.15 0.79 -0.85
N PRO A 52 -1.23 1.68 -1.26
CA PRO A 52 -0.67 2.69 -0.38
C PRO A 52 -1.69 3.79 -0.12
N LEU A 53 -1.93 4.10 1.15
CA LEU A 53 -2.71 5.27 1.56
C LEU A 53 -1.75 6.40 1.97
N LEU A 54 -1.54 7.36 1.08
CA LEU A 54 -0.71 8.52 1.36
C LEU A 54 -1.47 9.51 2.23
N THR A 55 -0.88 9.94 3.34
CA THR A 55 -1.47 10.95 4.21
C THR A 55 -0.47 11.99 4.71
N GLY A 56 -0.96 13.03 5.38
CA GLY A 56 -0.13 14.10 5.95
C GLY A 56 0.62 14.91 4.88
N GLY A 57 0.04 15.06 3.68
CA GLY A 57 0.65 15.82 2.59
C GLY A 57 1.78 15.09 1.85
N ILE A 58 1.99 13.79 2.09
CA ILE A 58 2.92 12.99 1.27
C ILE A 58 2.41 12.89 -0.16
N LYS A 59 3.32 13.16 -1.10
CA LYS A 59 3.11 12.88 -2.53
C LYS A 59 3.86 11.63 -2.95
N GLN A 60 3.39 10.99 -4.02
CA GLN A 60 4.06 9.81 -4.59
C GLN A 60 5.51 10.10 -4.99
N THR A 61 5.80 11.34 -5.41
CA THR A 61 7.16 11.81 -5.72
C THR A 61 8.11 11.78 -4.53
N ASP A 62 7.57 11.89 -3.30
CA ASP A 62 8.38 11.91 -2.09
C ASP A 62 8.82 10.51 -1.65
N ILE A 63 8.26 9.47 -2.28
CA ILE A 63 8.58 8.09 -2.00
C ILE A 63 9.90 7.75 -2.69
N ARG A 64 10.92 7.44 -1.88
CA ARG A 64 12.25 7.02 -2.37
C ARG A 64 12.26 5.63 -2.99
N ARG A 65 11.37 4.72 -2.55
CA ARG A 65 11.34 3.33 -3.03
C ARG A 65 10.65 3.23 -4.39
N THR A 66 11.40 2.76 -5.39
CA THR A 66 10.97 2.65 -6.78
C THR A 66 9.78 1.72 -6.98
N TRP A 67 9.74 0.59 -6.26
CA TRP A 67 8.61 -0.35 -6.36
C TRP A 67 7.30 0.25 -5.83
N LEU A 68 7.34 1.18 -4.87
CA LEU A 68 6.13 1.83 -4.39
C LEU A 68 5.60 2.86 -5.41
N LYS A 69 6.45 3.26 -6.37
CA LYS A 69 6.04 4.08 -7.51
C LYS A 69 5.30 3.29 -8.59
N SER A 70 5.50 1.97 -8.67
CA SER A 70 4.74 1.12 -9.60
C SER A 70 3.35 0.74 -9.07
N ILE A 71 3.04 1.09 -7.83
CA ILE A 71 1.74 0.86 -7.21
C ILE A 71 0.98 2.18 -7.19
N GLN A 72 -0.26 2.18 -7.68
CA GLN A 72 -1.12 3.36 -7.66
C GLN A 72 -1.58 3.66 -6.22
N PRO A 73 -1.21 4.82 -5.64
CA PRO A 73 -1.63 5.18 -4.30
C PRO A 73 -3.04 5.79 -4.28
N ILE A 74 -3.63 5.77 -3.08
CA ILE A 74 -4.79 6.59 -2.71
C ILE A 74 -4.29 7.72 -1.81
N CYS A 75 -4.68 8.96 -2.10
CA CYS A 75 -4.33 10.13 -1.29
C CYS A 75 -5.41 10.44 -0.26
N PHE A 76 -5.01 10.85 0.94
CA PHE A 76 -5.91 11.31 2.01
C PHE A 76 -5.33 12.52 2.78
N PRO A 77 -6.10 13.58 3.00
CA PRO A 77 -7.44 13.81 2.49
C PRO A 77 -7.43 14.12 0.98
N ASP A 78 -8.42 13.61 0.27
CA ASP A 78 -8.72 13.92 -1.13
C ASP A 78 -10.25 13.96 -1.28
N GLU A 79 -10.80 14.91 -2.04
CA GLU A 79 -12.25 15.06 -2.21
C GLU A 79 -12.91 13.80 -2.79
N ARG A 80 -12.15 13.01 -3.56
CA ARG A 80 -12.59 11.76 -4.18
C ARG A 80 -12.14 10.52 -3.41
N PHE A 81 -11.63 10.68 -2.18
CA PHE A 81 -11.13 9.56 -1.36
C PHE A 81 -12.19 8.46 -1.20
N ILE A 82 -13.41 8.83 -0.77
CA ILE A 82 -14.51 7.88 -0.57
C ILE A 82 -14.89 7.18 -1.86
N GLU A 83 -15.02 7.92 -2.97
CA GLU A 83 -15.33 7.34 -4.27
C GLU A 83 -14.25 6.35 -4.73
N THR A 84 -12.98 6.66 -4.48
CA THR A 84 -11.84 5.82 -4.87
C THR A 84 -11.82 4.53 -4.07
N ILE A 85 -12.05 4.60 -2.75
CA ILE A 85 -12.17 3.40 -1.89
C ILE A 85 -13.37 2.54 -2.31
N VAL A 86 -14.53 3.16 -2.58
CA VAL A 86 -15.72 2.42 -3.03
C VAL A 86 -15.48 1.75 -4.38
N LYS A 87 -14.81 2.42 -5.33
CA LYS A 87 -14.43 1.83 -6.62
C LYS A 87 -13.48 0.65 -6.44
N LEU A 88 -12.46 0.79 -5.59
CA LEU A 88 -11.53 -0.28 -5.27
C LEU A 88 -12.26 -1.51 -4.71
N ILE A 89 -13.14 -1.32 -3.72
CA ILE A 89 -13.92 -2.42 -3.13
C ILE A 89 -14.82 -3.10 -4.19
N LYS A 90 -15.39 -2.34 -5.13
CA LYS A 90 -16.28 -2.86 -6.19
C LYS A 90 -15.55 -3.61 -7.31
N GLN A 91 -14.31 -3.24 -7.66
CA GLN A 91 -13.54 -3.91 -8.71
C GLN A 91 -13.24 -5.38 -8.41
N PHE A 92 -13.33 -5.75 -7.14
CA PHE A 92 -13.06 -7.09 -6.65
C PHE A 92 -14.32 -7.73 -6.07
N ARG A 93 -15.51 -7.47 -6.63
CA ARG A 93 -16.71 -8.29 -6.38
C ARG A 93 -16.93 -9.28 -7.50
#